data_AF-A0A7C1YRA9-F1
#
_entry.id   AF-A0A7C1YRA9-F1
#
_cell.length_a   1.000
_cell.length_b   1.000
_cell.length_c   1.000
_cell.angle_alpha   90.00
_cell.angle_beta   90.00
_cell.angle_gamma   90.00
#
_symmetry.space_group_name_H-M   'P 1'
#
loop_
_entity.id
_entity.type
_entity.pdbx_description
1 polymer ?
#
loop_
_entity_poly.entity_id
_entity_poly.type
_entity_poly.pdbx_seq_one_letter_code
_entity_poly.pdbx_strand_id
1 'polypeptide(L)'
;AEQGKITIFDKPINQYSRKTLARFIAVVPQETQIDSPFTVSEIVLMGRTPHLGVLEFEKDRDFQFAADAMKFTNVYHLRDRKLTELSSGEKQRVMIARALCQEPSIILLDEPTSALDLSHQLNIMDLMERLKKERDMTVVMVSHDLNLAAMYADKLILIKDGQAVSIGKPKDVLTFDKLEKTYNCVLLVDEHPAGKVPRVTLVPQKFIVQDN
;
A
#
# COMPACT_ATOMS: atom_id res chain seq x y z
N ALA A 1 20.32 -0.13 9.36
CA ALA A 1 21.03 0.19 8.10
C ALA A 1 22.42 0.69 8.48
N GLU A 2 23.47 -0.08 8.21
CA GLU A 2 24.83 0.25 8.67
C GLU A 2 25.56 1.24 7.74
N GLN A 3 25.09 1.45 6.51
CA GLN A 3 25.59 2.49 5.59
C GLN A 3 24.45 2.97 4.66
N GLY A 4 24.49 4.23 4.23
CA GLY A 4 23.52 4.84 3.30
C GLY A 4 22.92 6.17 3.78
N LYS A 5 22.31 6.93 2.86
CA LYS A 5 21.62 8.20 3.15
C LYS A 5 20.16 8.09 2.73
N ILE A 6 19.24 8.34 3.66
CA ILE A 6 17.80 8.41 3.40
C ILE A 6 17.37 9.87 3.56
N THR A 7 16.72 10.41 2.53
CA THR A 7 16.18 11.77 2.51
C THR A 7 14.68 11.74 2.22
N ILE A 8 13.94 12.60 2.90
CA ILE A 8 12.52 12.89 2.66
C ILE A 8 12.46 14.39 2.34
N PHE A 9 11.86 14.79 1.22
CA PHE A 9 11.82 16.20 0.76
C PHE A 9 13.19 16.89 0.85
N ASP A 10 14.22 16.25 0.27
CA ASP A 10 15.63 16.66 0.25
C ASP A 10 16.33 16.83 1.61
N LYS A 11 15.63 16.57 2.71
CA LYS A 11 16.17 16.65 4.06
C LYS A 11 16.49 15.24 4.60
N PRO A 12 17.67 15.01 5.20
CA PRO A 12 18.01 13.73 5.81
C PRO A 12 16.99 13.29 6.87
N ILE A 13 16.61 12.00 6.86
CA ILE A 13 15.54 11.48 7.74
C ILE A 13 15.85 11.69 9.23
N ASN A 14 17.13 11.63 9.61
CA ASN A 14 17.60 11.82 10.98
C ASN A 14 17.47 13.27 11.48
N GLN A 15 17.15 14.23 10.60
CA GLN A 15 16.89 15.63 10.97
C GLN A 15 15.39 15.93 11.17
N TYR A 16 14.52 14.94 11.02
CA TYR A 16 13.10 15.06 11.35
C TYR A 16 12.85 14.55 12.77
N SER A 17 11.98 15.24 13.51
CA SER A 17 11.38 14.64 14.70
C SER A 17 10.43 13.52 14.27
N ARG A 18 10.24 12.49 15.11
CA ARG A 18 9.26 11.42 14.85
C ARG A 18 7.87 11.97 14.57
N LYS A 19 7.45 12.98 15.34
CA LYS A 19 6.15 13.65 15.18
C LYS A 19 6.01 14.35 13.83
N THR A 20 7.06 15.04 13.38
CA THR A 20 7.06 15.70 12.06
C THR A 20 7.05 14.68 10.94
N LEU A 21 7.84 13.60 11.05
CA LEU A 21 7.87 12.55 10.04
C LEU A 21 6.51 11.85 9.91
N ALA A 22 5.85 11.59 11.05
CA ALA A 22 4.50 11.06 11.13
C ALA A 22 3.42 12.07 10.68
N ARG A 23 3.75 13.24 10.15
CA ARG A 23 2.79 14.07 9.38
C ARG A 23 2.97 13.91 7.89
N PHE A 24 4.16 13.49 7.46
CA PHE A 24 4.48 13.32 6.05
C PHE A 24 4.27 11.89 5.55
N ILE A 25 4.51 10.90 6.40
CA ILE A 25 4.51 9.49 6.02
C ILE A 25 3.54 8.72 6.90
N ALA A 26 2.57 8.07 6.30
CA ALA A 26 1.70 7.10 6.96
C ALA A 26 2.05 5.68 6.51
N VAL A 27 1.91 4.71 7.41
CA VAL A 27 2.20 3.30 7.15
C VAL A 27 0.93 2.47 7.40
N VAL A 28 0.60 1.62 6.44
CA VAL A 28 -0.44 0.60 6.54
C VAL A 28 0.25 -0.77 6.54
N PRO A 29 0.35 -1.45 7.69
CA PRO A 29 0.97 -2.77 7.78
C PRO A 29 0.06 -3.86 7.19
N GLN A 30 0.66 -5.01 6.84
CA GLN A 30 -0.06 -6.17 6.31
C GLN A 30 -1.07 -6.73 7.31
N GLU A 31 -0.64 -6.97 8.55
CA GLU A 31 -1.50 -7.40 9.64
C GLU A 31 -1.65 -6.27 10.66
N THR A 32 -2.88 -6.03 11.08
CA THR A 32 -3.15 -5.14 12.21
C THR A 32 -3.86 -5.91 13.30
N GLN A 33 -3.11 -6.28 14.34
CA GLN A 33 -3.67 -6.85 15.56
C GLN A 33 -4.12 -5.69 16.46
N ILE A 34 -5.36 -5.25 16.28
CA ILE A 34 -6.03 -4.37 17.24
C ILE A 34 -6.95 -5.25 18.08
N ASP A 35 -6.43 -5.72 19.21
CA ASP A 35 -7.17 -6.57 20.16
C ASP A 35 -8.10 -5.78 21.10
N SER A 36 -8.21 -4.47 20.86
CA SER A 36 -8.96 -3.55 21.70
C SER A 36 -10.35 -3.29 21.10
N PRO A 37 -11.42 -3.15 21.91
CA PRO A 37 -12.81 -3.01 21.45
C PRO A 37 -13.13 -1.62 20.90
N PHE A 38 -12.21 -1.01 20.16
CA PHE A 38 -12.41 0.29 19.55
C PHE A 38 -13.34 0.19 18.34
N THR A 39 -14.19 1.21 18.23
CA THR A 39 -15.00 1.47 17.04
C THR A 39 -14.12 1.91 15.87
N VAL A 40 -14.66 1.80 14.66
CA VAL A 40 -14.01 2.32 13.45
C VAL A 40 -13.70 3.82 13.59
N SER A 41 -14.62 4.61 14.14
CA SER A 41 -14.40 6.05 14.35
C SER A 41 -13.19 6.32 15.24
N GLU A 42 -13.09 5.62 16.36
CA GLU A 42 -11.97 5.78 17.30
C GLU A 42 -10.64 5.38 16.65
N ILE A 43 -10.61 4.26 15.94
CA ILE A 43 -9.40 3.79 15.24
C ILE A 43 -8.94 4.80 14.18
N VAL A 44 -9.86 5.33 13.38
CA VAL A 44 -9.52 6.32 12.35
C VAL A 44 -9.07 7.63 12.98
N LEU A 45 -9.72 8.06 14.07
CA LEU A 45 -9.36 9.26 14.81
C LEU A 45 -7.95 9.19 15.39
N MET A 46 -7.48 8.00 15.80
CA MET A 46 -6.08 7.82 16.24
C MET A 46 -5.04 8.25 15.18
N GLY A 47 -5.42 8.32 13.89
CA GLY A 47 -4.59 8.90 12.84
C GLY A 47 -4.19 10.37 13.10
N ARG A 48 -4.93 11.09 13.95
CA ARG A 48 -4.66 12.49 14.32
C ARG A 48 -3.56 12.66 15.35
N THR A 49 -3.08 11.58 15.98
CA THR A 49 -2.03 11.63 17.02
C THR A 49 -0.83 12.54 16.68
N PRO A 50 -0.29 12.58 15.44
CA PRO A 50 0.84 13.46 15.09
C PRO A 50 0.51 14.96 15.12
N HIS A 51 -0.77 15.32 15.09
CA HIS A 51 -1.28 16.70 15.10
C HIS A 51 -1.63 17.21 16.50
N LEU A 52 -1.77 16.32 17.48
CA LEU A 52 -2.13 16.65 18.87
C LEU A 52 -0.89 16.93 19.74
N GLY A 53 -0.99 17.85 20.68
CA GLY A 53 -0.08 17.99 21.83
C GLY A 53 -0.16 16.79 22.80
N VAL A 54 0.80 16.68 23.72
CA VAL A 54 0.92 15.53 24.66
C VAL A 54 -0.31 15.35 25.57
N LEU A 55 -1.00 16.45 25.87
CA LEU A 55 -2.22 16.48 26.69
C LEU A 55 -3.38 17.18 25.95
N GLU A 56 -3.25 17.30 24.63
CA GLU A 56 -4.29 17.92 23.81
C GLU A 56 -5.27 16.84 23.36
N PHE A 57 -6.55 17.07 23.65
CA PHE A 57 -7.64 16.25 23.13
C PHE A 57 -7.97 16.64 21.69
N GLU A 58 -8.60 15.71 20.98
CA GLU A 58 -9.15 15.93 19.65
C GLU A 58 -10.18 17.07 19.67
N LYS A 59 -10.11 17.92 18.65
CA LYS A 59 -11.05 19.02 18.43
C LYS A 59 -12.05 18.64 17.35
N ASP A 60 -13.12 19.41 17.18
CA ASP A 60 -14.15 19.15 16.15
C ASP A 60 -13.56 18.95 14.74
N ARG A 61 -12.47 19.67 14.41
CA ARG A 61 -11.75 19.49 13.15
C ARG A 61 -11.17 18.09 12.97
N ASP A 62 -10.69 17.46 14.04
CA ASP A 62 -10.05 16.15 14.02
C ASP A 62 -11.10 15.04 13.76
N PHE A 63 -12.31 15.20 14.32
CA PHE A 63 -13.47 14.38 13.98
C PHE A 63 -13.90 14.57 12.53
N GLN A 64 -13.85 15.80 12.01
CA GLN A 64 -14.14 16.08 10.60
C GLN A 64 -13.13 15.39 9.66
N PHE A 65 -11.82 15.46 9.96
CA PHE A 65 -10.80 14.74 9.20
C PHE A 65 -11.01 13.22 9.22
N ALA A 66 -11.35 12.66 10.39
CA ALA A 66 -11.67 11.24 10.50
C ALA A 66 -12.90 10.86 9.67
N ALA A 67 -13.96 11.67 9.72
CA ALA A 67 -15.16 11.46 8.92
C ALA A 67 -14.87 11.50 7.41
N ASP A 68 -14.07 12.46 6.96
CA ASP A 68 -13.76 12.61 5.54
C ASP A 68 -12.84 11.51 5.03
N ALA A 69 -11.87 11.06 5.84
CA ALA A 69 -11.07 9.88 5.54
C ALA A 69 -11.93 8.62 5.43
N MET A 70 -12.85 8.40 6.37
CA MET A 70 -13.79 7.27 6.33
C MET A 70 -14.73 7.31 5.14
N LYS A 71 -15.19 8.49 4.71
CA LYS A 71 -16.02 8.63 3.50
C LYS A 71 -15.20 8.31 2.26
N PHE A 72 -13.97 8.82 2.18
CA PHE A 72 -13.10 8.60 1.02
C PHE A 72 -12.81 7.11 0.79
N THR A 73 -12.60 6.35 1.86
CA THR A 73 -12.37 4.90 1.82
C THR A 73 -13.65 4.06 1.93
N ASN A 74 -14.83 4.68 1.86
CA ASN A 74 -16.12 4.01 1.92
C ASN A 74 -16.33 3.11 3.17
N VAL A 75 -15.95 3.60 4.36
CA VAL A 75 -16.18 2.92 5.65
C VAL A 75 -16.96 3.76 6.66
N TYR A 76 -17.42 4.96 6.29
CA TYR A 76 -18.18 5.84 7.20
C TYR A 76 -19.50 5.22 7.71
N HIS A 77 -20.10 4.32 6.93
CA HIS A 77 -21.29 3.57 7.36
C HIS A 77 -20.99 2.53 8.44
N LEU A 78 -19.71 2.19 8.65
CA LEU A 78 -19.23 1.25 9.68
C LEU A 78 -18.71 1.96 10.93
N ARG A 79 -18.79 3.29 10.99
CA ARG A 79 -18.11 4.13 12.00
C ARG A 79 -18.38 3.75 13.45
N ASP A 80 -19.56 3.19 13.74
CA ASP A 80 -20.00 2.80 15.09
C ASP A 80 -19.74 1.31 15.40
N ARG A 81 -19.28 0.53 14.41
CA ARG A 81 -18.97 -0.90 14.55
C ARG A 81 -17.56 -1.10 15.11
N LYS A 82 -17.33 -2.24 15.76
CA LYS A 82 -15.99 -2.63 16.21
C LYS A 82 -15.20 -3.25 15.07
N LEU A 83 -13.88 -3.06 15.08
CA LEU A 83 -13.01 -3.63 14.04
C LEU A 83 -13.14 -5.14 13.94
N THR A 84 -13.31 -5.84 15.06
CA THR A 84 -13.44 -7.31 15.13
C THR A 84 -14.67 -7.84 14.38
N GLU A 85 -15.68 -7.00 14.15
CA GLU A 85 -16.92 -7.37 13.47
C GLU A 85 -16.85 -7.22 11.94
N LEU A 86 -15.74 -6.69 11.42
CA LEU A 86 -15.55 -6.38 10.01
C LEU A 86 -14.87 -7.52 9.25
N SER A 87 -15.18 -7.61 7.96
CA SER A 87 -14.43 -8.44 7.00
C SER A 87 -12.97 -7.94 6.86
N SER A 88 -12.08 -8.79 6.35
CA SER A 88 -10.68 -8.43 6.09
C SER A 88 -10.55 -7.22 5.16
N GLY A 89 -11.35 -7.15 4.09
CA GLY A 89 -11.36 -6.01 3.16
C GLY A 89 -11.84 -4.71 3.79
N GLU A 90 -12.87 -4.76 4.66
CA GLU A 90 -13.33 -3.59 5.42
C GLU A 90 -12.28 -3.13 6.44
N LYS A 91 -11.68 -4.07 7.19
CA LYS A 91 -10.58 -3.78 8.12
C LYS A 91 -9.45 -3.05 7.40
N GLN A 92 -9.06 -3.52 6.21
CA GLN A 92 -8.02 -2.88 5.43
C GLN A 92 -8.38 -1.44 5.04
N ARG A 93 -9.62 -1.19 4.61
CA ARG A 93 -10.09 0.17 4.29
C ARG A 93 -10.16 1.08 5.52
N VAL A 94 -10.44 0.53 6.70
CA VAL A 94 -10.36 1.27 7.98
C VAL A 94 -8.91 1.64 8.31
N MET A 95 -7.96 0.72 8.11
CA MET A 95 -6.54 1.01 8.34
C MET A 95 -6.00 2.05 7.36
N ILE A 96 -6.43 2.00 6.10
CA ILE A 96 -6.14 3.05 5.12
C ILE A 96 -6.80 4.36 5.55
N ALA A 97 -8.06 4.37 6.00
CA ALA A 97 -8.72 5.58 6.49
C ALA A 97 -7.96 6.22 7.65
N ARG A 98 -7.50 5.41 8.61
CA ARG A 98 -6.63 5.86 9.72
C ARG A 98 -5.35 6.51 9.20
N ALA A 99 -4.69 5.89 8.23
CA ALA A 99 -3.49 6.45 7.60
C ALA A 99 -3.78 7.77 6.87
N LEU A 100 -4.91 7.88 6.16
CA LEU A 100 -5.33 9.12 5.49
C LEU A 100 -5.72 10.23 6.45
N CYS A 101 -6.32 9.87 7.60
CA CYS A 101 -6.66 10.80 8.66
C CYS A 101 -5.43 11.53 9.19
N GLN A 102 -4.22 10.96 9.03
CA GLN A 102 -2.95 11.61 9.34
C GLN A 102 -2.62 12.79 8.41
N GLU A 103 -3.32 12.93 7.28
CA GLU A 103 -3.03 13.85 6.18
C GLU A 103 -1.59 13.73 5.64
N PRO A 104 -1.13 12.52 5.27
CA PRO A 104 0.23 12.31 4.81
C PRO A 104 0.42 12.77 3.37
N SER A 105 1.67 13.08 3.01
CA SER A 105 2.09 13.28 1.61
C SER A 105 2.53 11.97 0.96
N ILE A 106 2.90 10.98 1.78
CA ILE A 106 3.38 9.66 1.35
C ILE A 106 2.65 8.60 2.17
N ILE A 107 2.04 7.62 1.49
CA ILE A 107 1.49 6.43 2.13
C ILE A 107 2.31 5.20 1.73
N LEU A 108 2.77 4.46 2.73
CA LEU A 108 3.49 3.21 2.59
C LEU A 108 2.54 2.06 2.93
N LEU A 109 2.35 1.12 2.01
CA LEU A 109 1.49 -0.04 2.21
C LEU A 109 2.29 -1.33 2.10
N ASP A 110 2.20 -2.15 3.14
CA ASP A 110 2.83 -3.46 3.19
C ASP A 110 1.80 -4.53 2.81
N GLU A 111 1.91 -5.08 1.60
CA GLU A 111 1.01 -6.09 1.03
C GLU A 111 -0.49 -5.87 1.30
N PRO A 112 -1.06 -4.71 0.91
CA PRO A 112 -2.41 -4.32 1.30
C PRO A 112 -3.52 -5.15 0.63
N THR A 113 -3.17 -5.99 -0.33
CA THR A 113 -4.07 -6.89 -1.07
C THR A 113 -3.93 -8.35 -0.66
N SER A 114 -3.02 -8.66 0.28
CA SER A 114 -2.83 -10.02 0.77
C SER A 114 -4.08 -10.52 1.51
N ALA A 115 -4.39 -11.82 1.37
CA ALA A 115 -5.57 -12.45 1.98
C ALA A 115 -6.95 -11.82 1.62
N LEU A 116 -7.02 -11.00 0.57
CA LEU A 116 -8.27 -10.46 0.01
C LEU A 116 -8.70 -11.26 -1.23
N ASP A 117 -10.02 -11.38 -1.44
CA ASP A 117 -10.54 -11.87 -2.71
C ASP A 117 -10.32 -10.87 -3.86
N LEU A 118 -10.47 -11.33 -5.09
CA LEU A 118 -10.20 -10.52 -6.30
C LEU A 118 -10.98 -9.20 -6.34
N SER A 119 -12.24 -9.19 -5.89
CA SER A 119 -13.07 -7.98 -5.88
C SER A 119 -12.52 -6.97 -4.88
N HIS A 120 -12.16 -7.42 -3.68
CA HIS A 120 -11.57 -6.58 -2.66
C HIS A 120 -10.17 -6.08 -3.05
N GLN A 121 -9.35 -6.91 -3.70
CA GLN A 121 -8.05 -6.48 -4.22
C GLN A 121 -8.19 -5.33 -5.22
N LEU A 122 -9.09 -5.45 -6.20
CA LEU A 122 -9.36 -4.39 -7.17
C LEU A 122 -9.83 -3.11 -6.48
N ASN A 123 -10.78 -3.20 -5.55
CA ASN A 123 -11.26 -2.04 -4.80
C ASN A 123 -10.15 -1.31 -4.02
N ILE A 124 -9.19 -2.03 -3.44
CA ILE A 124 -8.04 -1.44 -2.74
C ILE A 124 -7.10 -0.76 -3.74
N MET A 125 -6.82 -1.41 -4.87
CA MET A 125 -5.93 -0.86 -5.90
C MET A 125 -6.53 0.38 -6.57
N ASP A 126 -7.83 0.37 -6.87
CA ASP A 126 -8.56 1.54 -7.37
C ASP A 126 -8.57 2.69 -6.36
N LEU A 127 -8.67 2.37 -5.06
CA LEU A 127 -8.54 3.37 -4.01
C LEU A 127 -7.14 4.00 -4.03
N MET A 128 -6.06 3.23 -4.25
CA MET A 128 -4.71 3.78 -4.38
C MET A 128 -4.57 4.70 -5.60
N GLU A 129 -5.16 4.32 -6.73
CA GLU A 129 -5.17 5.16 -7.93
C GLU A 129 -5.92 6.47 -7.72
N ARG A 130 -7.06 6.43 -7.00
CA ARG A 130 -7.80 7.62 -6.59
C ARG A 130 -7.01 8.49 -5.64
N LEU A 131 -6.28 7.92 -4.68
CA LEU A 131 -5.41 8.67 -3.79
C LEU A 131 -4.32 9.42 -4.55
N LYS A 132 -3.66 8.74 -5.49
CA LYS A 132 -2.66 9.36 -6.37
C LYS A 132 -3.25 10.54 -7.14
N LYS A 133 -4.41 10.36 -7.79
CA LYS A 133 -5.03 11.37 -8.68
C LYS A 133 -5.74 12.52 -7.95
N GLU A 134 -6.53 12.21 -6.93
CA GLU A 134 -7.41 13.18 -6.25
C GLU A 134 -6.73 13.89 -5.07
N ARG A 135 -5.62 13.36 -4.56
CA ARG A 135 -4.91 13.90 -3.39
C ARG A 135 -3.44 14.22 -3.65
N ASP A 136 -2.95 14.03 -4.88
CA ASP A 136 -1.54 14.22 -5.25
C ASP A 136 -0.57 13.51 -4.29
N MET A 137 -0.98 12.33 -3.82
CA MET A 137 -0.26 11.60 -2.79
C MET A 137 0.68 10.56 -3.42
N THR A 138 1.90 10.47 -2.89
CA THR A 138 2.83 9.41 -3.27
C THR A 138 2.41 8.10 -2.59
N VAL A 139 2.11 7.09 -3.40
CA VAL A 139 1.80 5.74 -2.92
C VAL A 139 3.01 4.84 -3.16
N VAL A 140 3.51 4.21 -2.10
CA VAL A 140 4.53 3.17 -2.19
C VAL A 140 3.94 1.90 -1.62
N MET A 141 3.92 0.83 -2.42
CA MET A 141 3.29 -0.42 -2.05
C MET A 141 4.24 -1.59 -2.28
N VAL A 142 4.28 -2.52 -1.33
CA VAL A 142 4.87 -3.85 -1.49
C VAL A 142 3.79 -4.80 -1.99
N SER A 143 4.09 -5.58 -3.03
CA SER A 143 3.17 -6.58 -3.58
C SER A 143 3.93 -7.79 -4.10
N HIS A 144 3.39 -8.98 -3.83
CA HIS A 144 3.83 -10.23 -4.45
C HIS A 144 3.10 -10.54 -5.77
N ASP A 145 2.02 -9.81 -6.08
CA ASP A 145 1.28 -9.95 -7.34
C ASP A 145 1.86 -9.03 -8.42
N LEU A 146 2.61 -9.63 -9.34
CA LEU A 146 3.26 -8.92 -10.46
C LEU A 146 2.25 -8.30 -11.43
N ASN A 147 1.08 -8.91 -11.63
CA ASN A 147 0.08 -8.44 -12.57
C ASN A 147 -0.67 -7.23 -12.02
N LEU A 148 -1.09 -7.29 -10.74
CA LEU A 148 -1.65 -6.12 -10.06
C LEU A 148 -0.63 -4.97 -10.01
N ALA A 149 0.64 -5.27 -9.68
CA ALA A 149 1.68 -4.25 -9.69
C ALA A 149 1.87 -3.63 -11.09
N ALA A 150 1.86 -4.44 -12.15
CA ALA A 150 1.99 -3.96 -13.53
C ALA A 150 0.86 -3.03 -13.97
N MET A 151 -0.38 -3.28 -13.52
CA MET A 151 -1.55 -2.53 -13.93
C MET A 151 -1.66 -1.15 -13.28
N TYR A 152 -1.21 -1.00 -12.03
CA TYR A 152 -1.44 0.23 -11.24
C TYR A 152 -0.18 1.07 -11.00
N ALA A 153 1.01 0.47 -11.05
CA ALA A 153 2.24 1.18 -10.72
C ALA A 153 2.77 2.03 -11.88
N ASP A 154 3.10 3.29 -11.59
CA ASP A 154 3.83 4.15 -12.53
C ASP A 154 5.31 3.70 -12.66
N LYS A 155 5.85 3.12 -11.58
CA LYS A 155 7.23 2.64 -11.47
C LYS A 155 7.30 1.41 -10.57
N LEU A 156 8.10 0.42 -10.97
CA LEU A 156 8.40 -0.78 -10.19
C LEU A 156 9.86 -0.80 -9.75
N ILE A 157 10.08 -1.41 -8.59
CA ILE A 157 11.39 -1.76 -8.04
C ILE A 157 11.36 -3.26 -7.79
N LEU A 158 12.16 -4.00 -8.55
CA LEU A 158 12.35 -5.43 -8.33
C LEU A 158 13.52 -5.62 -7.36
N ILE A 159 13.29 -6.35 -6.28
CA ILE A 159 14.28 -6.58 -5.21
C ILE A 159 14.57 -8.08 -5.12
N LYS A 160 15.86 -8.44 -5.05
CA LYS A 160 16.35 -9.80 -4.79
C LYS A 160 17.54 -9.73 -3.87
N ASP A 161 17.59 -10.60 -2.85
CA ASP A 161 18.71 -10.71 -1.91
C ASP A 161 19.13 -9.36 -1.30
N GLY A 162 18.15 -8.50 -0.98
CA GLY A 162 18.36 -7.17 -0.41
C GLY A 162 18.84 -6.09 -1.39
N GLN A 163 18.92 -6.39 -2.69
CA GLN A 163 19.36 -5.44 -3.72
C GLN A 163 18.26 -5.15 -4.74
N ALA A 164 18.19 -3.90 -5.19
CA ALA A 164 17.31 -3.52 -6.29
C ALA A 164 17.93 -3.98 -7.63
N VAL A 165 17.42 -5.07 -8.20
CA VAL A 165 17.93 -5.66 -9.45
C VAL A 165 17.40 -4.95 -10.69
N SER A 166 16.25 -4.29 -10.60
CA SER A 166 15.71 -3.48 -11.71
C SER A 166 14.77 -2.40 -11.18
N ILE A 167 14.81 -1.21 -11.77
CA ILE A 167 13.98 -0.07 -11.41
C ILE A 167 13.52 0.63 -12.69
N GLY A 168 12.22 0.86 -12.86
CA GLY A 168 11.70 1.48 -14.09
C GLY A 168 10.20 1.35 -14.26
N LYS A 169 9.69 1.63 -15.46
CA LYS A 169 8.27 1.39 -15.78
C LYS A 169 7.98 -0.11 -15.78
N PRO A 170 6.73 -0.55 -15.55
CA PRO A 170 6.38 -1.97 -15.55
C PRO A 170 6.94 -2.75 -16.73
N LYS A 171 6.77 -2.26 -17.96
CA LYS A 171 7.28 -2.89 -19.19
C LYS A 171 8.80 -3.07 -19.25
N ASP A 172 9.55 -2.23 -18.57
CA ASP A 172 11.02 -2.27 -18.57
C ASP A 172 11.55 -3.18 -17.46
N VAL A 173 10.75 -3.40 -16.41
CA VAL A 173 11.11 -4.21 -15.23
C VAL A 173 10.63 -5.65 -15.36
N LEU A 174 9.39 -5.85 -15.80
CA LEU A 174 8.74 -7.15 -15.92
C LEU A 174 9.00 -7.72 -17.33
N THR A 175 10.22 -8.17 -17.57
CA THR A 175 10.61 -8.87 -18.80
C THR A 175 10.94 -10.33 -18.48
N PHE A 176 10.78 -11.22 -19.48
CA PHE A 176 11.08 -12.65 -19.35
C PHE A 176 12.46 -12.89 -18.70
N ASP A 177 13.53 -12.36 -19.31
CA ASP A 177 14.91 -12.56 -18.85
C ASP A 177 15.17 -12.10 -17.42
N LYS A 178 14.52 -11.01 -16.99
CA LYS A 178 14.70 -10.44 -15.65
C LYS A 178 13.96 -11.25 -14.62
N LEU A 179 12.71 -11.63 -14.91
CA LEU A 179 11.87 -12.36 -13.98
C LEU A 179 12.35 -13.79 -13.76
N GLU A 180 12.75 -14.50 -14.82
CA GLU A 180 13.28 -15.88 -14.70
C GLU A 180 14.55 -15.90 -13.82
N LYS A 181 15.50 -14.99 -14.07
CA LYS A 181 16.71 -14.85 -13.23
C LYS A 181 16.41 -14.41 -11.80
N THR A 182 15.31 -13.69 -11.59
CA THR A 182 14.96 -13.17 -10.27
C THR A 182 14.26 -14.24 -9.43
N TYR A 183 13.22 -14.86 -9.98
CA TYR A 183 12.36 -15.81 -9.27
C TYR A 183 12.80 -17.28 -9.39
N ASN A 184 13.81 -17.57 -10.21
CA ASN A 184 14.32 -18.93 -10.46
C ASN A 184 13.20 -19.90 -10.91
N CYS A 185 12.26 -19.41 -11.72
CA CYS A 185 11.17 -20.22 -12.28
C CYS A 185 10.83 -19.75 -13.70
N VAL A 186 10.26 -20.65 -14.50
CA VAL A 186 9.82 -20.33 -15.87
C VAL A 186 8.52 -19.54 -15.83
N LEU A 187 8.55 -18.39 -16.48
CA LEU A 187 7.45 -17.43 -16.53
C LEU A 187 7.24 -17.01 -17.98
N LEU A 188 6.01 -16.84 -18.42
CA LEU A 188 5.73 -16.15 -19.69
C LEU A 188 5.41 -14.69 -19.41
N VAL A 189 5.91 -13.82 -20.28
CA VAL A 189 5.57 -12.39 -20.25
C VAL A 189 5.01 -12.02 -21.61
N ASP A 190 3.75 -11.58 -21.61
CA ASP A 190 3.08 -11.03 -22.79
C ASP A 190 2.41 -9.68 -22.48
N GLU A 191 1.69 -9.12 -23.44
CA GLU A 191 0.94 -7.88 -23.25
C GLU A 191 -0.47 -8.19 -22.76
N HIS A 192 -0.90 -7.48 -21.72
CA HIS A 192 -2.23 -7.66 -21.16
C HIS A 192 -3.31 -7.29 -22.21
N PRO A 193 -4.34 -8.12 -22.44
CA PRO A 193 -5.31 -7.86 -23.51
C PRO A 193 -6.13 -6.58 -23.28
N ALA A 194 -6.32 -6.18 -22.02
CA ALA A 194 -7.03 -4.95 -21.67
C ALA A 194 -6.16 -3.68 -21.64
N GLY A 195 -4.84 -3.76 -21.86
CA GLY A 195 -3.97 -2.58 -21.80
C GLY A 195 -2.50 -2.86 -22.10
N LYS A 196 -1.74 -1.80 -22.44
CA LYS A 196 -0.32 -1.91 -22.83
C LYS A 196 0.64 -2.12 -21.66
N VAL A 197 0.29 -3.01 -20.74
CA VAL A 197 1.08 -3.38 -19.56
C VAL A 197 1.50 -4.84 -19.68
N PRO A 198 2.68 -5.20 -19.14
CA PRO A 198 3.12 -6.59 -19.14
C PRO A 198 2.22 -7.44 -18.26
N ARG A 199 1.92 -8.66 -18.73
CA ARG A 199 1.24 -9.70 -17.97
C ARG A 199 2.17 -10.89 -17.82
N VAL A 200 2.28 -11.38 -16.59
CA VAL A 200 3.11 -12.52 -16.20
C VAL A 200 2.21 -13.74 -15.98
N THR A 201 2.52 -14.82 -16.69
CA THR A 201 1.85 -16.13 -16.54
C THR A 201 2.83 -17.15 -15.97
N LEU A 202 2.45 -17.81 -14.89
CA LEU A 202 3.24 -18.90 -14.31
C LEU A 202 3.20 -20.13 -15.23
N VAL A 203 4.35 -20.76 -15.46
CA VAL A 203 4.44 -22.00 -16.26
C VAL A 203 4.79 -23.18 -15.35
N PRO A 204 3.81 -23.99 -14.91
CA PRO A 204 4.08 -25.22 -14.18
C PRO A 204 4.95 -26.21 -14.97
N GLN A 205 5.77 -27.00 -14.26
CA GLN A 205 6.67 -27.99 -14.87
C GLN A 205 5.97 -28.94 -15.84
N LYS A 206 4.70 -29.30 -15.60
CA LYS A 206 3.93 -30.19 -16.49
C LYS A 206 3.73 -29.67 -17.92
N PHE A 207 3.93 -28.37 -18.15
CA PHE A 207 3.86 -27.74 -19.47
C PHE A 207 5.24 -27.46 -20.07
N ILE A 208 6.31 -27.68 -19.31
CA ILE A 208 7.69 -27.59 -19.79
C ILE A 208 8.00 -28.97 -20.37
N VAL A 209 7.89 -29.08 -21.69
CA VAL A 209 8.32 -30.29 -22.39
C VAL A 209 9.83 -30.40 -22.19
N GLN A 210 10.27 -31.42 -21.45
CA GLN A 210 11.68 -31.82 -21.48
C GLN A 210 11.91 -32.47 -22.83
N ASP A 211 12.55 -31.73 -23.74
CA ASP A 211 13.26 -32.38 -24.84
C ASP A 211 14.34 -33.25 -24.20
N ASN A 212 14.17 -34.58 -24.32
CA ASN A 212 15.16 -35.57 -23.92
C ASN A 212 16.45 -35.44 -24.73
#